data_AF-A0A936TXI2-F1
#
_entry.id   AF-A0A936TXI2-F1
#
_cell.length_a   1.000
_cell.length_b   1.000
_cell.length_c   1.000
_cell.angle_alpha   90.00
_cell.angle_beta   90.00
_cell.angle_gamma   90.00
#
_symmetry.space_group_name_H-M   'P 1'
#
loop_
_entity.id
_entity.type
_entity.pdbx_description
1 polymer ?
#
loop_
_entity_poly.entity_id
_entity_poly.type
_entity_poly.pdbx_seq_one_letter_code
_entity_poly.pdbx_strand_id
1 'polypeptide(L)'
;MKTQGLHDLLACLSRVLQSEQRRLAVAAGLPAVQWTILHYLRQANRYSNTPLALGEYLGLTKGTVSQSLKRLEERGWVRRQADPRDGRVVRLTLTRTGLAQVDDNIDVEWRNAAASLPTAQRVAAEAALKQLLGEWQHSRGYRSFGVCNSCRHFFSGTDSHTCGLTGEALSADDSLRICREHA
;
A
#
# COMPACT_ATOMS: atom_id res chain seq x y z
N MET A 1 12.26 -27.90 8.98
CA MET A 1 13.27 -27.30 9.89
C MET A 1 13.96 -26.06 9.31
N LYS A 2 14.42 -26.02 8.05
CA LYS A 2 15.17 -24.85 7.53
C LYS A 2 14.34 -23.60 7.18
N THR A 3 13.04 -23.73 6.89
CA THR A 3 12.16 -22.61 6.50
C THR A 3 11.36 -21.99 7.65
N GLN A 4 11.26 -22.67 8.80
CA GLN A 4 10.49 -22.21 9.96
C GLN A 4 11.07 -20.91 10.55
N GLY A 5 12.40 -20.79 10.59
CA GLY A 5 13.05 -19.59 11.12
C GLY A 5 12.70 -18.32 10.34
N LEU A 6 12.62 -18.39 9.01
CA LEU A 6 12.24 -17.25 8.18
C LEU A 6 10.79 -16.83 8.44
N HIS A 7 9.88 -17.80 8.54
CA HIS A 7 8.49 -17.55 8.87
C HIS A 7 8.34 -16.86 10.25
N ASP A 8 9.04 -17.36 11.27
CA ASP A 8 8.94 -16.81 12.62
C ASP A 8 9.53 -15.39 12.72
N LEU A 9 10.61 -15.12 11.98
CA LEU A 9 11.19 -13.78 11.84
C LEU A 9 10.21 -12.81 11.15
N LEU A 10 9.56 -13.23 10.06
CA LEU A 10 8.55 -12.43 9.37
C LEU A 10 7.35 -12.12 10.26
N ALA A 11 6.89 -13.12 11.02
CA ALA A 11 5.82 -12.92 12.00
C ALA A 11 6.24 -11.94 13.10
N CYS A 12 7.49 -12.02 13.58
CA CYS A 12 8.03 -11.09 14.57
C CYS A 12 8.12 -9.66 14.04
N LEU A 13 8.72 -9.47 12.86
CA LEU A 13 8.81 -8.17 12.20
C LEU A 13 7.43 -7.56 11.95
N SER A 14 6.47 -8.37 11.50
CA SER A 14 5.09 -7.92 11.27
C SER A 14 4.44 -7.41 12.56
N ARG A 15 4.64 -8.09 13.69
CA ARG A 15 4.12 -7.63 14.99
C ARG A 15 4.75 -6.31 15.44
N VAL A 16 6.06 -6.15 15.26
CA VAL A 16 6.77 -4.89 15.59
C VAL A 16 6.22 -3.75 14.74
N LEU A 17 6.13 -3.94 13.42
CA LEU A 17 5.57 -2.95 12.50
C LEU A 17 4.12 -2.57 12.87
N GLN A 18 3.28 -3.56 13.18
CA GLN A 18 1.89 -3.30 13.60
C GLN A 18 1.80 -2.58 14.95
N SER A 19 2.73 -2.83 15.86
CA SER A 19 2.81 -2.13 17.14
C SER A 19 3.13 -0.65 16.93
N GLU A 20 4.10 -0.34 16.07
CA GLU A 20 4.44 1.05 15.72
C GLU A 20 3.30 1.77 15.02
N GLN A 21 2.64 1.12 14.06
CA GLN A 21 1.44 1.67 13.41
C GLN A 21 0.34 1.99 14.44
N ARG A 22 0.14 1.13 15.44
CA ARG A 22 -0.84 1.37 16.50
C ARG A 22 -0.44 2.56 17.37
N ARG A 23 0.85 2.69 17.71
CA ARG A 23 1.36 3.84 18.46
C ARG A 23 1.10 5.16 17.72
N LEU A 24 1.41 5.19 16.42
CA LEU A 24 1.14 6.35 15.56
C LEU A 24 -0.36 6.63 15.41
N ALA A 25 -1.18 5.60 15.28
CA ALA A 25 -2.63 5.74 15.24
C ALA A 25 -3.19 6.36 16.53
N VAL A 26 -2.70 5.94 17.70
CA VAL A 26 -3.07 6.52 19.00
C VAL A 26 -2.65 7.98 19.09
N ALA A 27 -1.41 8.32 18.66
CA ALA A 27 -0.94 9.70 18.63
C ALA A 27 -1.81 10.60 17.71
N ALA A 28 -2.34 10.05 16.63
CA ALA A 28 -3.28 10.72 15.73
C ALA A 28 -4.75 10.70 16.24
N GLY A 29 -5.03 10.11 17.41
CA GLY A 29 -6.39 10.01 17.95
C GLY A 29 -7.31 9.07 17.15
N LEU A 30 -6.73 8.03 16.52
CA LEU A 30 -7.43 7.17 15.58
C LEU A 30 -7.41 5.69 15.94
N PRO A 31 -8.49 4.96 15.59
CA PRO A 31 -8.42 3.50 15.49
C PRO A 31 -7.36 3.08 14.48
N ALA A 32 -6.57 2.06 14.81
CA ALA A 32 -5.47 1.56 13.97
C ALA A 32 -5.91 1.31 12.52
N VAL A 33 -7.06 0.67 12.31
CA VAL A 33 -7.58 0.40 10.95
C VAL A 33 -7.82 1.68 10.14
N GLN A 34 -8.27 2.76 10.77
CA GLN A 34 -8.52 4.03 10.07
C GLN A 34 -7.21 4.71 9.70
N TRP A 35 -6.23 4.69 10.60
CA TRP A 35 -4.89 5.20 10.33
C TRP A 35 -4.21 4.42 9.18
N THR A 36 -4.28 3.09 9.20
CA THR A 36 -3.70 2.25 8.13
C THR A 36 -4.39 2.50 6.78
N ILE A 37 -5.70 2.78 6.75
CA ILE A 37 -6.41 3.18 5.53
C ILE A 37 -5.86 4.51 4.99
N LEU A 38 -5.65 5.51 5.84
CA LEU A 38 -5.09 6.79 5.41
C LEU A 38 -3.67 6.61 4.86
N HIS A 39 -2.84 5.85 5.56
CA HIS A 39 -1.46 5.56 5.15
C HIS A 39 -1.41 4.81 3.81
N TYR A 40 -2.28 3.80 3.62
CA TYR A 40 -2.40 3.13 2.33
C TYR A 40 -2.85 4.08 1.21
N LEU A 41 -3.89 4.89 1.44
CA LEU A 41 -4.41 5.79 0.41
C LEU A 41 -3.39 6.85 -0.01
N ARG A 42 -2.46 7.23 0.88
CA ARG A 42 -1.33 8.12 0.56
C ARG A 42 -0.36 7.51 -0.46
N GLN A 43 -0.20 6.18 -0.40
CA GLN A 43 0.72 5.41 -1.24
C GLN A 43 0.03 4.74 -2.43
N ALA A 44 -1.30 4.79 -2.53
CA ALA A 44 -2.07 4.16 -3.58
C ALA A 44 -2.06 5.00 -4.87
N ASN A 45 -1.77 4.36 -6.01
CA ASN A 45 -1.95 5.00 -7.30
C ASN A 45 -3.44 5.01 -7.70
N ARG A 46 -3.74 5.57 -8.88
CA ARG A 46 -5.10 5.60 -9.42
C ARG A 46 -5.78 4.24 -9.60
N TYR A 47 -5.08 3.11 -9.66
CA TYR A 47 -5.69 1.77 -9.76
C TYR A 47 -5.98 1.16 -8.39
N SER A 48 -5.28 1.64 -7.37
CA SER A 48 -5.33 1.12 -6.01
C SER A 48 -6.23 1.97 -5.09
N ASN A 49 -6.79 3.07 -5.57
CA ASN A 49 -7.57 4.01 -4.78
C ASN A 49 -9.09 3.68 -4.74
N THR A 50 -9.46 2.39 -4.66
CA THR A 50 -10.87 1.95 -4.59
C THR A 50 -11.14 1.17 -3.30
N PRO A 51 -12.40 1.07 -2.82
CA PRO A 51 -12.73 0.24 -1.66
C PRO A 51 -12.34 -1.23 -1.82
N LEU A 52 -12.42 -1.76 -3.05
CA LEU A 52 -12.02 -3.13 -3.35
C LEU A 52 -10.51 -3.31 -3.21
N ALA A 53 -9.73 -2.42 -3.83
CA ALA A 53 -8.27 -2.43 -3.73
C ALA A 53 -7.78 -2.30 -2.29
N LEU A 54 -8.38 -1.37 -1.54
CA LEU A 54 -8.12 -1.15 -0.13
C LEU A 54 -8.39 -2.41 0.71
N GLY A 55 -9.54 -3.05 0.48
CA GLY A 55 -9.94 -4.25 1.21
C GLY A 55 -8.99 -5.43 0.97
N GLU A 56 -8.60 -5.65 -0.28
CA GLU A 56 -7.66 -6.72 -0.62
C GLU A 56 -6.24 -6.45 -0.11
N TYR A 57 -5.74 -5.21 -0.22
CA TYR A 57 -4.40 -4.86 0.23
C TYR A 57 -4.27 -5.01 1.76
N LEU A 58 -5.26 -4.51 2.50
CA LEU A 58 -5.25 -4.52 3.97
C LEU A 58 -5.84 -5.79 4.58
N GLY A 59 -6.33 -6.74 3.78
CA GLY A 59 -7.02 -7.94 4.28
C GLY A 59 -8.30 -7.63 5.06
N LEU A 60 -9.00 -6.54 4.72
CA LEU A 60 -10.19 -6.08 5.42
C LEU A 60 -11.46 -6.57 4.74
N THR A 61 -12.46 -6.90 5.56
CA THR A 61 -13.80 -7.23 5.04
C THR A 61 -14.49 -6.00 4.44
N LYS A 62 -15.43 -6.22 3.51
CA LYS A 62 -16.25 -5.14 2.91
C LYS A 62 -16.95 -4.29 3.97
N GLY A 63 -17.47 -4.92 5.03
CA GLY A 63 -18.12 -4.21 6.13
C GLY A 63 -17.14 -3.30 6.89
N THR A 64 -15.96 -3.81 7.21
CA THR A 64 -14.90 -3.04 7.89
C THR A 64 -14.43 -1.86 7.03
N VAL A 65 -14.23 -2.07 5.73
CA VAL A 65 -13.85 -1.01 4.78
C VAL A 65 -14.93 0.08 4.74
N SER A 66 -16.19 -0.29 4.48
CA SER A 66 -17.29 0.66 4.38
C SER A 66 -17.47 1.49 5.64
N GLN A 67 -17.45 0.85 6.81
CA GLN A 67 -17.63 1.52 8.09
C GLN A 67 -16.46 2.45 8.45
N SER A 68 -15.23 2.03 8.15
CA SER A 68 -14.04 2.84 8.43
C SER A 68 -13.98 4.07 7.54
N LEU A 69 -14.22 3.88 6.23
CA LEU A 69 -14.27 4.98 5.27
C LEU A 69 -15.40 5.97 5.59
N LYS A 70 -16.59 5.52 6.00
CA LYS A 70 -17.67 6.42 6.44
C LYS A 70 -17.20 7.35 7.57
N ARG A 71 -16.53 6.81 8.59
CA ARG A 71 -15.99 7.61 9.71
C ARG A 71 -14.85 8.54 9.30
N LEU A 72 -14.08 8.18 8.27
CA LEU A 72 -13.03 9.02 7.71
C LEU A 72 -13.60 10.15 6.85
N GLU A 73 -14.71 9.91 6.15
CA GLU A 73 -15.47 10.93 5.41
C GLU A 73 -16.17 11.91 6.35
N GLU A 74 -16.80 11.42 7.44
CA GLU A 74 -17.41 12.26 8.48
C GLU A 74 -16.39 13.22 9.13
N ARG A 75 -15.12 12.80 9.23
CA ARG A 75 -14.01 13.65 9.69
C ARG A 75 -13.44 14.56 8.60
N GLY A 76 -13.90 14.44 7.36
CA GLY A 76 -13.43 15.22 6.22
C GLY A 76 -12.02 14.86 5.76
N TRP A 77 -11.54 13.65 6.03
CA TRP A 77 -10.16 13.22 5.70
C TRP A 77 -10.06 12.37 4.44
N VAL A 78 -11.14 11.67 4.10
CA VAL A 78 -11.30 10.94 2.85
C VAL A 78 -12.48 11.53 2.10
N ARG A 79 -12.41 11.54 0.77
CA ARG A 79 -13.55 11.81 -0.11
C ARG A 79 -13.78 10.61 -1.02
N ARG A 80 -15.04 10.17 -1.15
CA ARG A 80 -15.50 9.27 -2.20
C ARG A 80 -16.04 10.05 -3.39
N GLN A 81 -15.67 9.64 -4.59
CA GLN A 81 -16.19 10.18 -5.84
C GLN A 81 -16.49 9.04 -6.80
N ALA A 82 -17.57 9.13 -7.56
CA ALA A 82 -17.79 8.23 -8.68
C ALA A 82 -16.66 8.44 -9.70
N ASP A 83 -16.16 7.35 -10.29
CA ASP A 83 -15.20 7.45 -11.37
C ASP A 83 -15.86 8.12 -12.58
N PRO A 84 -15.23 9.12 -13.21
CA PRO A 84 -15.81 9.84 -14.34
C PRO A 84 -15.97 8.99 -15.61
N ARG A 85 -15.27 7.85 -15.71
CA ARG A 85 -15.31 6.91 -16.85
C ARG A 85 -16.27 5.74 -16.60
N ASP A 86 -16.39 5.31 -15.34
CA ASP A 86 -17.34 4.28 -14.93
C ASP A 86 -18.01 4.63 -13.59
N GLY A 87 -19.25 5.14 -13.65
CA GLY A 87 -20.00 5.52 -12.45
C GLY A 87 -20.28 4.38 -11.46
N ARG A 88 -19.99 3.13 -11.81
CA ARG A 88 -20.04 1.98 -10.89
C ARG A 88 -18.82 1.89 -9.98
N VAL A 89 -17.70 2.51 -10.37
CA VAL A 89 -16.47 2.53 -9.61
C VAL A 89 -16.46 3.74 -8.68
N VAL A 90 -16.09 3.50 -7.41
CA VAL A 90 -15.89 4.56 -6.42
C VAL A 90 -14.40 4.76 -6.19
N ARG A 91 -13.94 6.00 -6.39
CA ARG A 91 -12.58 6.46 -6.12
C ARG A 91 -12.49 7.09 -4.74
N LEU A 92 -11.40 6.78 -4.06
CA LEU A 92 -11.03 7.28 -2.75
C LEU A 92 -9.89 8.28 -2.91
N THR A 93 -9.99 9.42 -2.26
CA THR A 93 -8.90 10.41 -2.25
C THR A 93 -8.75 10.98 -0.86
N LEU A 94 -7.51 11.16 -0.42
CA LEU A 94 -7.23 11.91 0.80
C LEU A 94 -7.49 13.39 0.56
N THR A 95 -8.18 14.03 1.49
CA THR A 95 -8.29 15.49 1.51
C THR A 95 -6.98 16.08 2.04
N ARG A 96 -6.81 17.40 1.94
CA ARG A 96 -5.66 18.09 2.54
C ARG A 96 -5.53 17.82 4.04
N THR A 97 -6.64 17.78 4.77
CA THR A 97 -6.65 17.50 6.22
C THR A 97 -6.37 16.03 6.51
N GLY A 98 -6.80 15.11 5.64
CA GLY A 98 -6.46 13.69 5.73
C GLY A 98 -4.99 13.41 5.44
N LEU A 99 -4.41 14.07 4.44
CA LEU A 99 -2.97 14.03 4.17
C LEU A 99 -2.16 14.50 5.39
N ALA A 100 -2.61 15.52 6.10
CA ALA A 100 -1.93 16.01 7.30
C ALA A 100 -1.94 15.03 8.48
N GLN A 101 -2.75 13.96 8.44
CA GLN A 101 -2.76 12.93 9.50
C GLN A 101 -1.71 11.83 9.29
N VAL A 102 -1.13 11.76 8.10
CA VAL A 102 -0.18 10.69 7.72
C VAL A 102 1.06 11.30 7.07
N ASP A 103 2.22 10.94 7.60
CA ASP A 103 3.49 11.25 6.97
C ASP A 103 3.85 10.16 5.94
N ASP A 104 4.56 10.55 4.89
CA ASP A 104 5.16 9.64 3.90
C ASP A 104 6.50 9.07 4.41
N ASN A 105 7.01 9.60 5.52
CA ASN A 105 8.29 9.19 6.06
C ASN A 105 8.22 7.80 6.70
N ILE A 106 9.13 6.93 6.24
CA ILE A 106 9.46 5.71 6.95
C ILE A 106 10.00 6.07 8.33
N ASP A 107 9.52 5.36 9.34
CA ASP A 107 9.97 5.43 10.74
C ASP A 107 11.51 5.53 10.84
N VAL A 108 11.99 6.48 11.64
CA VAL A 108 13.43 6.83 11.69
C VAL A 108 14.23 5.64 12.24
N GLU A 109 13.68 4.96 13.24
CA GLU A 109 14.26 3.81 13.90
C GLU A 109 14.33 2.62 12.94
N TRP A 110 13.27 2.39 12.14
CA TRP A 110 13.33 1.43 11.04
C TRP A 110 14.40 1.78 10.01
N ARG A 111 14.48 3.05 9.58
CA ARG A 111 15.50 3.50 8.62
C ARG A 111 16.91 3.26 9.15
N ASN A 112 17.16 3.56 10.42
CA ASN A 112 18.45 3.34 11.06
C ASN A 112 18.80 1.84 11.16
N ALA A 113 17.83 1.01 11.55
CA ALA A 113 18.01 -0.44 11.59
C ALA A 113 18.26 -1.05 10.19
N ALA A 114 17.59 -0.55 9.15
CA ALA A 114 17.87 -0.95 7.77
C ALA A 114 19.24 -0.44 7.28
N ALA A 115 19.64 0.76 7.70
CA ALA A 115 20.91 1.38 7.34
C ALA A 115 22.11 0.63 7.94
N SER A 116 21.95 -0.06 9.07
CA SER A 116 23.03 -0.85 9.69
C SER A 116 23.42 -2.09 8.88
N LEU A 117 22.60 -2.51 7.92
CA LEU A 117 22.94 -3.59 6.98
C LEU A 117 23.80 -3.04 5.82
N PRO A 118 24.78 -3.79 5.30
CA PRO A 118 25.41 -3.47 4.02
C PRO A 118 24.39 -3.38 2.87
N THR A 119 24.62 -2.50 1.88
CA THR A 119 23.72 -2.34 0.73
C THR A 119 23.43 -3.65 0.01
N ALA A 120 24.45 -4.50 -0.17
CA ALA A 120 24.29 -5.82 -0.80
C ALA A 120 23.32 -6.73 -0.01
N GLN A 121 23.35 -6.68 1.32
CA GLN A 121 22.44 -7.46 2.16
C GLN A 121 21.00 -6.93 2.08
N ARG A 122 20.81 -5.60 2.04
CA ARG A 122 19.49 -4.99 1.84
C ARG A 122 18.87 -5.44 0.51
N VAL A 123 19.63 -5.34 -0.58
CA VAL A 123 19.18 -5.74 -1.92
C VAL A 123 18.86 -7.24 -1.98
N ALA A 124 19.72 -8.08 -1.40
CA ALA A 124 19.48 -9.53 -1.35
C ALA A 124 18.24 -9.89 -0.52
N ALA A 125 18.05 -9.24 0.64
CA ALA A 125 16.87 -9.44 1.48
C ALA A 125 15.59 -9.00 0.76
N GLU A 126 15.59 -7.84 0.12
CA GLU A 126 14.44 -7.35 -0.64
C GLU A 126 14.07 -8.30 -1.79
N ALA A 127 15.06 -8.78 -2.55
CA ALA A 127 14.85 -9.75 -3.62
C ALA A 127 14.25 -11.07 -3.10
N ALA A 128 14.80 -11.62 -2.02
CA ALA A 128 14.31 -12.86 -1.42
C ALA A 128 12.87 -12.71 -0.88
N LEU A 129 12.56 -11.58 -0.24
CA LEU A 129 11.21 -11.29 0.27
C LEU A 129 10.20 -11.10 -0.86
N LYS A 130 10.58 -10.42 -1.94
CA LYS A 130 9.73 -10.27 -3.14
C LYS A 130 9.43 -11.62 -3.79
N GLN A 131 10.43 -12.48 -3.93
CA GLN A 131 10.23 -13.83 -4.46
C GLN A 131 9.27 -14.64 -3.59
N LEU A 132 9.52 -14.67 -2.28
CA LEU A 132 8.68 -15.41 -1.32
C LEU A 132 7.23 -14.89 -1.34
N LEU A 133 7.05 -13.56 -1.36
CA LEU A 133 5.73 -12.94 -1.43
C LEU A 133 4.99 -13.35 -2.70
N GLY A 134 5.65 -13.28 -3.87
CA GLY A 134 5.07 -13.64 -5.15
C GLY A 134 4.66 -15.12 -5.21
N GLU A 135 5.54 -16.04 -4.78
CA GLU A 135 5.24 -17.47 -4.71
C GLU A 135 4.03 -17.75 -3.79
N TRP A 136 4.01 -17.11 -2.62
CA TRP A 136 2.93 -17.34 -1.64
C TRP A 136 1.59 -16.76 -2.10
N GLN A 137 1.58 -15.55 -2.67
CA GLN A 137 0.39 -14.93 -3.24
C GLN A 137 -0.18 -15.78 -4.37
N HIS A 138 0.68 -16.24 -5.30
CA HIS A 138 0.28 -17.10 -6.41
C HIS A 138 -0.35 -18.42 -5.92
N SER A 139 0.27 -19.08 -4.93
CA SER A 139 -0.22 -20.35 -4.38
C SER A 139 -1.60 -20.27 -3.71
N ARG A 140 -2.04 -19.06 -3.34
CA ARG A 140 -3.30 -18.80 -2.63
C ARG A 140 -4.31 -18.02 -3.46
N GLY A 141 -3.97 -17.66 -4.70
CA GLY A 141 -4.80 -16.80 -5.54
C GLY A 141 -4.98 -15.38 -5.00
N TYR A 142 -4.06 -14.90 -4.15
CA TYR A 142 -4.06 -13.52 -3.69
C TYR A 142 -3.55 -12.60 -4.80
N ARG A 143 -4.06 -11.36 -4.80
CA ARG A 143 -3.54 -10.33 -5.72
C ARG A 143 -2.16 -9.89 -5.31
N SER A 144 -1.31 -9.71 -6.31
CA SER A 144 -0.06 -8.98 -6.19
C SER A 144 -0.32 -7.48 -6.04
N PHE A 145 0.55 -6.84 -5.26
CA PHE A 145 0.64 -5.40 -5.14
C PHE A 145 2.12 -5.04 -5.16
N GLY A 146 2.45 -3.95 -5.83
CA GLY A 146 3.82 -3.47 -5.95
C GLY A 146 3.87 -2.04 -6.43
N VAL A 147 5.06 -1.43 -6.43
CA VAL A 147 5.24 -0.08 -6.96
C VAL A 147 5.05 -0.10 -8.48
N CYS A 148 4.25 0.83 -9.02
CA CYS A 148 3.81 0.78 -10.40
C CYS A 148 4.97 0.71 -11.41
N ASN A 149 6.08 1.43 -11.19
CA ASN A 149 7.26 1.40 -12.07
C ASN A 149 8.02 0.06 -12.08
N SER A 150 7.70 -0.83 -11.15
CA SER A 150 8.24 -2.19 -11.08
C SER A 150 7.27 -3.24 -11.63
N CYS A 151 6.12 -2.82 -12.18
CA CYS A 151 5.14 -3.70 -12.80
C CYS A 151 5.61 -4.14 -14.18
N ARG A 152 5.38 -5.39 -14.56
CA ARG A 152 5.64 -5.88 -15.94
C ARG A 152 4.85 -5.13 -17.03
N HIS A 153 3.76 -4.47 -16.66
CA HIS A 153 2.91 -3.69 -17.56
C HIS A 153 3.36 -2.23 -17.69
N PHE A 154 4.38 -1.80 -16.94
CA PHE A 154 4.82 -0.41 -16.96
C PHE A 154 5.70 -0.11 -18.17
N PHE A 155 5.30 0.89 -18.96
CA PHE A 155 6.10 1.42 -20.06
C PHE A 155 6.53 2.84 -19.75
N SER A 156 7.85 3.08 -19.74
CA SER A 156 8.40 4.42 -19.58
C SER A 156 8.57 5.10 -20.94
N GLY A 157 7.89 6.22 -21.16
CA GLY A 157 8.18 7.16 -22.24
C GLY A 157 9.08 8.31 -21.76
N THR A 158 9.51 9.17 -22.68
CA THR A 158 10.35 10.35 -22.41
C THR A 158 9.62 11.42 -21.58
N ASP A 159 8.34 11.68 -21.88
CA ASP A 159 7.55 12.74 -21.21
C ASP A 159 6.35 12.20 -20.42
N SER A 160 5.98 10.93 -20.62
CA SER A 160 4.87 10.28 -19.93
C SER A 160 5.08 8.77 -19.84
N HIS A 161 4.49 8.14 -18.83
CA HIS A 161 4.49 6.70 -18.69
C HIS A 161 3.13 6.14 -19.14
N THR A 162 3.05 4.86 -19.46
CA THR A 162 1.80 4.21 -19.88
C THR A 162 1.65 2.85 -19.21
N CYS A 163 0.43 2.51 -18.82
CA CYS A 163 0.10 1.15 -18.38
C CYS A 163 -0.25 0.30 -19.59
N GLY A 164 0.54 -0.72 -19.89
CA GLY A 164 0.29 -1.67 -20.97
C GLY A 164 -0.94 -2.55 -20.81
N LEU A 165 -1.44 -2.69 -19.58
CA LEU A 165 -2.66 -3.47 -19.31
C LEU A 165 -3.93 -2.67 -19.63
N THR A 166 -3.97 -1.39 -19.25
CA THR A 166 -5.16 -0.54 -19.41
C THR A 166 -5.07 0.38 -20.64
N GLY A 167 -3.86 0.58 -21.19
CA GLY A 167 -3.58 1.54 -22.26
C GLY A 167 -3.57 3.00 -21.81
N GLU A 168 -3.70 3.28 -20.51
CA GLU A 168 -3.83 4.64 -20.00
C GLU A 168 -2.48 5.29 -19.66
N ALA A 169 -2.38 6.60 -19.89
CA ALA A 169 -1.24 7.40 -19.47
C ALA A 169 -1.14 7.51 -17.93
N LEU A 170 0.05 7.29 -17.40
CA LEU A 170 0.41 7.35 -15.99
C LEU A 170 1.25 8.60 -15.72
N SER A 171 0.94 9.28 -14.62
CA SER A 171 1.78 10.37 -14.13
C SER A 171 3.06 9.82 -13.48
N ALA A 172 4.07 10.68 -13.30
CA ALA A 172 5.25 10.34 -12.50
C ALA A 172 4.88 9.94 -11.05
N ASP A 173 3.83 10.54 -10.51
CA ASP A 173 3.33 10.23 -9.17
C ASP A 173 2.64 8.86 -9.10
N ASP A 174 1.89 8.46 -10.14
CA ASP A 174 1.32 7.12 -10.22
C ASP A 174 2.40 6.04 -10.34
N SER A 175 3.52 6.33 -11.03
CA SER A 175 4.59 5.36 -11.25
C SER A 175 5.33 4.99 -9.96
N LEU A 176 5.32 5.87 -8.96
CA LEU A 176 5.98 5.67 -7.67
C LEU A 176 5.07 5.09 -6.58
N ARG A 177 3.81 4.80 -6.91
CA ARG A 177 2.79 4.37 -5.94
C ARG A 177 2.36 2.92 -6.12
N ILE A 178 1.76 2.37 -5.07
CA ILE A 178 1.22 1.00 -5.02
C ILE A 178 0.18 0.83 -6.12
N CYS A 179 0.38 -0.18 -6.95
CA CYS A 179 -0.48 -0.59 -8.04
C CYS A 179 -1.07 -1.97 -7.77
N ARG A 180 -2.40 -2.06 -7.82
CA ARG A 180 -3.17 -3.29 -7.72
C ARG A 180 -3.10 -4.17 -8.96
N GLU A 181 -2.80 -3.57 -10.10
CA GLU A 181 -2.56 -4.27 -11.37
C GLU A 181 -1.09 -4.68 -11.52
N HIS A 182 -0.31 -4.62 -10.44
CA HIS A 182 1.08 -5.06 -10.42
C HIS A 182 1.16 -6.57 -10.68
N ALA A 183 2.10 -6.97 -11.51
CA ALA A 183 2.41 -8.35 -11.86
C ALA A 183 3.87 -8.48 -12.26
#